data_AF-A0A961WYN3-F1
#
_entry.id   AF-A0A961WYN3-F1
#
_cell.length_a   1.000
_cell.length_b   1.000
_cell.length_c   1.000
_cell.angle_alpha   90.00
_cell.angle_beta   90.00
_cell.angle_gamma   90.00
#
_symmetry.space_group_name_H-M   'P 1'
#
loop_
_entity.id
_entity.type
_entity.pdbx_description
1 polymer ?
#
loop_
_entity_poly.entity_id
_entity_poly.type
_entity_poly.pdbx_seq_one_letter_code
_entity_poly.pdbx_strand_id
1 'polypeptide(L)'
;WRYKDIRGWWENPHHERRNGTRDAQPTAWIPASKPIWFTEFGCAAIAMGANEPNVFPDAKSGSAGIPRFSTGGRNDLVQYRTLLEQLRWWDNGEPGLPLDRNPVSPVYGGAMLEPSNMFAWAWDARPFPAFPQATDLWSDGANWQTGHWLNGRLGGCPADELIAAIAADNSAAFEVIDCDGFVDGFASPGLVPARASLEPLTALHALSHDENAQGMNLRGKAYGELVAIDPADLVGEDGEPVMLRDRQQESELPREAELAHVSVFNGHEAVLSCSRRLTSGAERIVSMDVPVVLAPSVATGIMDARLRDRWIGRETLTIGLSSKYLALVAGDHVRFSGTIDGLWQITTIEDGAWRKVSLVRIEQFEETAAKTSDIHVRQSQRSDYGQPVFHVMNLPLLPQDTTAHVHVAVAAIPFARQYAVHAAPGNTGFTLRGIVTRNAVTGSLLEPLPAGPEGRFDERNRLRVRLLGGELSSVPQSLLFNGANAAAIRTPTGEWEIVQFANAGLQPDGSWLLSSLLRAQLGSDDAMREGHEAGADFVLLDEAVTSIPV
;
A
#
# COMPACT_ATOMS: atom_id res chain seq x y z
N TRP A 1 12.28 26.72 31.07
CA TRP A 1 11.07 25.89 30.90
C TRP A 1 11.48 24.54 30.36
N ARG A 2 10.97 23.44 30.93
CA ARG A 2 11.21 22.08 30.42
C ARG A 2 9.89 21.53 29.86
N TYR A 3 9.41 22.09 28.76
CA TYR A 3 8.06 21.81 28.23
C TYR A 3 7.79 20.33 27.89
N LYS A 4 8.84 19.53 27.73
CA LYS A 4 8.77 18.09 27.43
C LYS A 4 9.24 17.19 28.59
N ASP A 5 9.46 17.76 29.79
CA ASP A 5 9.79 17.00 31.00
C ASP A 5 8.52 16.40 31.61
N ILE A 6 7.96 15.41 30.92
CA ILE A 6 6.69 14.76 31.26
C ILE A 6 6.76 14.12 32.65
N ARG A 7 7.87 13.42 32.94
CA ARG A 7 8.13 12.82 34.25
C ARG A 7 8.24 13.87 35.35
N GLY A 8 9.05 14.90 35.14
CA GLY A 8 9.17 16.00 36.10
C GLY A 8 7.85 16.72 36.33
N TRP A 9 7.02 16.90 35.31
CA TRP A 9 5.67 17.44 35.47
C TRP A 9 4.79 16.52 36.31
N TRP A 10 4.82 15.21 36.07
CA TRP A 10 3.97 14.24 36.77
C TRP A 10 4.37 14.02 38.24
N GLU A 11 5.67 13.97 38.55
CA GLU A 11 6.22 13.64 39.87
C GLU A 11 6.28 14.82 40.84
N ASN A 12 6.04 16.06 40.40
CA ASN A 12 6.28 17.25 41.23
C ASN A 12 5.00 18.07 41.52
N PRO A 13 4.95 18.77 42.67
CA PRO A 13 3.92 19.76 42.95
C PRO A 13 3.97 20.89 41.92
N HIS A 14 2.82 21.33 41.44
CA HIS A 14 2.75 22.43 40.48
C HIS A 14 2.58 23.75 41.20
N HIS A 15 3.18 24.80 40.65
CA HIS A 15 3.06 26.16 41.18
C HIS A 15 2.76 27.09 40.02
N GLU A 16 1.73 27.93 40.20
CA GLU A 16 1.44 28.97 39.24
C GLU A 16 2.60 29.95 39.10
N ARG A 17 2.76 30.49 37.90
CA ARG A 17 3.74 31.55 37.62
C ARG A 17 3.04 32.79 37.07
N ARG A 18 2.72 33.73 37.96
CA ARG A 18 2.13 35.01 37.57
C ARG A 18 3.25 36.00 37.20
N ASN A 19 3.22 36.48 35.97
CA ASN A 19 4.26 37.36 35.39
C ASN A 19 5.69 36.81 35.57
N GLY A 20 5.86 35.49 35.43
CA GLY A 20 7.15 34.80 35.55
C GLY A 20 7.59 34.45 36.99
N THR A 21 6.93 34.98 38.02
CA THR A 21 7.25 34.71 39.43
C THR A 21 6.48 33.49 39.94
N ARG A 22 7.16 32.54 40.57
CA ARG A 22 6.55 31.32 41.13
C ARG A 22 5.80 31.63 42.43
N ASP A 23 4.55 31.20 42.52
CA ASP A 23 3.77 31.28 43.75
C ASP A 23 4.31 30.31 44.83
N ALA A 24 4.29 30.74 46.09
CA ALA A 24 4.80 29.94 47.20
C ALA A 24 3.94 28.68 47.46
N GLN A 25 2.62 28.81 47.30
CA GLN A 25 1.69 27.69 47.49
C GLN A 25 1.55 26.89 46.19
N PRO A 26 1.54 25.55 46.26
CA PRO A 26 1.27 24.73 45.10
C PRO A 26 -0.22 24.80 44.72
N THR A 27 -0.54 24.39 43.50
CA THR A 27 -1.92 24.16 43.06
C THR A 27 -2.49 22.91 43.74
N ALA A 28 -3.77 22.60 43.49
CA ALA A 28 -4.40 21.37 43.97
C ALA A 28 -3.88 20.08 43.31
N TRP A 29 -2.92 20.18 42.38
CA TRP A 29 -2.30 19.02 41.76
C TRP A 29 -1.56 18.18 42.81
N ILE A 30 -1.88 16.89 42.86
CA ILE A 30 -1.16 15.91 43.68
C ILE A 30 -0.22 15.14 42.75
N PRO A 31 1.10 15.11 43.03
CA PRO A 31 2.06 14.32 42.26
C PRO A 31 1.62 12.87 42.08
N ALA A 32 1.87 12.32 40.89
CA ALA A 32 1.54 10.94 40.53
C ALA A 32 0.05 10.54 40.67
N SER A 33 -0.87 11.48 40.84
CA SER A 33 -2.27 11.17 41.18
C SER A 33 -3.12 10.65 40.01
N LYS A 34 -2.70 10.88 38.76
CA LYS A 34 -3.41 10.44 37.54
C LYS A 34 -2.43 10.03 36.45
N PRO A 35 -2.76 9.04 35.61
CA PRO A 35 -1.95 8.70 34.45
C PRO A 35 -1.95 9.82 33.40
N ILE A 36 -0.92 9.83 32.56
CA ILE A 36 -0.80 10.68 31.37
C ILE A 36 -1.30 9.92 30.16
N TRP A 37 -1.95 10.64 29.26
CA TRP A 37 -2.45 10.14 27.99
C TRP A 37 -1.82 10.98 26.89
N PHE A 38 -1.27 10.33 25.87
CA PHE A 38 -0.87 11.03 24.65
C PHE A 38 -2.02 10.95 23.67
N THR A 39 -2.80 12.01 23.58
CA THR A 39 -3.89 12.12 22.59
C THR A 39 -3.37 12.11 21.16
N GLU A 40 -2.11 12.53 20.96
CA GLU A 40 -1.38 12.48 19.70
C GLU A 40 0.11 12.27 19.99
N PHE A 41 0.75 11.35 19.26
CA PHE A 41 2.22 11.26 19.18
C PHE A 41 2.67 10.81 17.79
N GLY A 42 3.94 11.03 17.49
CA GLY A 42 4.56 10.69 16.20
C GLY A 42 5.23 11.90 15.56
N CYS A 43 5.70 11.72 14.33
CA CYS A 43 6.23 12.78 13.49
C CYS A 43 5.73 12.64 12.04
N ALA A 44 5.98 13.68 11.24
CA ALA A 44 5.71 13.61 9.81
C ALA A 44 6.69 12.67 9.10
N ALA A 45 6.25 12.06 8.00
CA ALA A 45 7.06 11.21 7.13
C ALA A 45 7.93 12.05 6.17
N ILE A 46 8.80 12.86 6.76
CA ILE A 46 9.71 13.78 6.10
C ILE A 46 11.10 13.54 6.65
N ALA A 47 12.15 13.67 5.84
CA ALA A 47 13.54 13.54 6.29
C ALA A 47 13.75 14.33 7.59
N MET A 48 14.40 13.74 8.59
CA MET A 48 14.61 14.37 9.90
C MET A 48 13.31 14.79 10.64
N GLY A 49 12.17 14.15 10.36
CA GLY A 49 10.86 14.45 10.97
C GLY A 49 10.87 14.46 12.50
N ALA A 50 11.68 13.60 13.12
CA ALA A 50 11.84 13.51 14.56
C ALA A 50 12.48 14.76 15.21
N ASN A 51 13.22 15.58 14.45
CA ASN A 51 13.88 16.79 14.98
C ASN A 51 12.85 17.82 15.46
N GLU A 52 11.75 17.95 14.74
CA GLU A 52 10.63 18.83 15.07
C GLU A 52 9.30 18.11 14.79
N PRO A 53 8.85 17.20 15.67
CA PRO A 53 7.73 16.30 15.39
C PRO A 53 6.39 16.99 15.08
N ASN A 54 6.23 18.25 15.48
CA ASN A 54 5.05 19.06 15.23
C ASN A 54 5.10 19.85 13.90
N VAL A 55 6.23 19.86 13.19
CA VAL A 55 6.45 20.66 11.97
C VAL A 55 6.28 19.79 10.73
N PHE A 56 5.45 20.24 9.79
CA PHE A 56 5.25 19.58 8.50
C PHE A 56 4.73 20.57 7.45
N PRO A 57 4.92 20.29 6.14
CA PRO A 57 4.71 21.28 5.09
C PRO A 57 3.23 21.35 4.65
N ASP A 58 2.33 21.72 5.57
CA ASP A 58 0.94 22.09 5.26
C ASP A 58 0.76 23.60 5.39
N ALA A 59 0.51 24.29 4.27
CA ALA A 59 0.34 25.75 4.23
C ALA A 59 -0.86 26.26 5.08
N LYS A 60 -1.78 25.37 5.46
CA LYS A 60 -2.94 25.71 6.32
C LYS A 60 -2.64 25.60 7.80
N SER A 61 -1.50 25.00 8.18
CA SER A 61 -1.13 24.75 9.58
C SER A 61 -0.39 25.94 10.19
N GLY A 62 -0.68 26.24 11.46
CA GLY A 62 0.12 27.20 12.25
C GLY A 62 1.56 26.72 12.54
N SER A 63 1.85 25.44 12.29
CA SER A 63 3.19 24.83 12.37
C SER A 63 3.75 24.47 10.99
N ALA A 64 3.29 25.15 9.93
CA ALA A 64 3.78 24.94 8.58
C ALA A 64 5.30 25.13 8.49
N GLY A 65 6.01 24.13 7.99
CA GLY A 65 7.46 24.22 7.85
C GLY A 65 8.11 22.91 7.41
N ILE A 66 9.43 22.94 7.37
CA ILE A 66 10.28 21.78 7.16
C ILE A 66 11.10 21.61 8.45
N PRO A 67 11.17 20.40 9.03
CA PRO A 67 11.94 20.18 10.25
C PRO A 67 13.40 20.63 10.11
N ARG A 68 14.01 21.07 11.21
CA ARG A 68 15.43 21.46 11.24
C ARG A 68 16.33 20.41 10.59
N PHE A 69 17.21 20.89 9.72
CA PHE A 69 18.20 20.10 8.95
C PHE A 69 17.60 19.11 7.94
N SER A 70 16.28 19.09 7.77
CA SER A 70 15.61 18.27 6.76
C SER A 70 15.85 18.80 5.35
N THR A 71 15.97 17.87 4.41
CA THR A 71 15.97 18.13 2.95
C THR A 71 14.57 18.40 2.40
N GLY A 72 13.52 18.16 3.21
CA GLY A 72 12.13 18.24 2.79
C GLY A 72 11.61 17.04 2.01
N GLY A 73 12.44 16.00 1.80
CA GLY A 73 12.07 14.78 1.11
C GLY A 73 11.18 13.86 1.95
N ARG A 74 10.35 13.03 1.31
CA ARG A 74 9.56 11.99 1.99
C ARG A 74 10.50 10.96 2.61
N ASN A 75 10.28 10.62 3.88
CA ASN A 75 11.00 9.57 4.58
C ASN A 75 10.02 8.84 5.50
N ASP A 76 9.60 7.63 5.11
CA ASP A 76 8.65 6.84 5.91
C ASP A 76 9.35 6.10 7.05
N LEU A 77 10.63 5.73 6.88
CA LEU A 77 11.43 5.05 7.90
C LEU A 77 11.53 5.88 9.18
N VAL A 78 11.81 7.18 9.08
CA VAL A 78 11.92 8.05 10.26
C VAL A 78 10.59 8.15 11.02
N GLN A 79 9.45 8.15 10.32
CA GLN A 79 8.15 8.12 10.97
C GLN A 79 7.93 6.78 11.67
N TYR A 80 8.19 5.66 10.96
CA TYR A 80 8.07 4.31 11.52
C TYR A 80 8.92 4.15 12.78
N ARG A 81 10.22 4.47 12.70
CA ARG A 81 11.17 4.39 13.82
C ARG A 81 10.77 5.31 14.97
N THR A 82 10.30 6.52 14.68
CA THR A 82 9.83 7.44 15.74
C THR A 82 8.63 6.86 16.49
N LEU A 83 7.66 6.29 15.79
CA LEU A 83 6.48 5.67 16.41
C LEU A 83 6.87 4.45 17.24
N LEU A 84 7.68 3.56 16.66
CA LEU A 84 8.15 2.34 17.32
C LEU A 84 8.96 2.66 18.58
N GLU A 85 9.94 3.55 18.49
CA GLU A 85 10.80 3.91 19.62
C GLU A 85 10.04 4.65 20.72
N GLN A 86 9.01 5.44 20.39
CA GLN A 86 8.13 6.01 21.43
C GLN A 86 7.36 4.92 22.18
N LEU A 87 6.80 3.93 21.48
CA LEU A 87 6.09 2.83 22.13
C LEU A 87 7.03 2.00 23.01
N ARG A 88 8.21 1.63 22.49
CA ARG A 88 9.25 0.90 23.24
C ARG A 88 9.74 1.65 24.47
N TRP A 89 9.97 2.96 24.33
CA TRP A 89 10.45 3.79 25.45
C TRP A 89 9.48 3.80 26.63
N TRP A 90 8.16 3.83 26.38
CA TRP A 90 7.17 3.87 27.45
C TRP A 90 6.71 2.50 27.95
N ASP A 91 7.02 1.42 27.26
CA ASP A 91 6.74 0.07 27.75
C ASP A 91 7.75 -0.36 28.83
N ASN A 92 7.30 -0.58 30.07
CA ASN A 92 8.16 -1.06 31.17
C ASN A 92 8.63 -2.51 31.00
N GLY A 93 8.00 -3.28 30.12
CA GLY A 93 8.42 -4.64 29.76
C GLY A 93 9.59 -4.70 28.76
N GLU A 94 9.92 -3.58 28.10
CA GLU A 94 10.92 -3.56 27.04
C GLU A 94 12.34 -3.86 27.58
N PRO A 95 13.01 -4.93 27.10
CA PRO A 95 14.35 -5.32 27.55
C PRO A 95 15.42 -4.28 27.22
N GLY A 96 16.46 -4.20 28.07
CA GLY A 96 17.63 -3.35 27.83
C GLY A 96 17.42 -1.86 28.08
N LEU A 97 16.20 -1.41 28.34
CA LEU A 97 15.91 -0.01 28.67
C LEU A 97 15.83 0.24 30.20
N PRO A 98 16.11 1.47 30.70
CA PRO A 98 16.10 1.77 32.14
C PRO A 98 14.71 1.68 32.79
N LEU A 99 14.54 0.86 33.84
CA LEU A 99 13.23 0.59 34.47
C LEU A 99 12.54 1.81 35.10
N ASP A 100 13.25 2.89 35.36
CA ASP A 100 12.69 4.09 36.01
C ASP A 100 12.15 5.12 35.01
N ARG A 101 12.26 4.87 33.70
CA ARG A 101 11.82 5.79 32.64
C ARG A 101 10.31 6.08 32.65
N ASN A 102 9.50 5.10 33.05
CA ASN A 102 8.05 5.21 33.16
C ASN A 102 7.57 4.75 34.56
N PRO A 103 7.69 5.62 35.57
CA PRO A 103 7.51 5.26 36.97
C PRO A 103 6.07 4.79 37.27
N VAL A 104 5.93 3.93 38.28
CA VAL A 104 4.63 3.45 38.78
C VAL A 104 4.12 4.38 39.88
N SER A 105 2.85 4.76 39.78
CA SER A 105 2.19 5.60 40.78
C SER A 105 1.96 4.84 42.08
N PRO A 106 2.33 5.41 43.24
CA PRO A 106 1.93 4.86 44.53
C PRO A 106 0.43 5.08 44.83
N VAL A 107 -0.25 5.96 44.08
CA VAL A 107 -1.67 6.31 44.29
C VAL A 107 -2.60 5.31 43.61
N TYR A 108 -2.32 4.97 42.36
CA TYR A 108 -3.18 4.08 41.56
C TYR A 108 -2.51 2.77 41.12
N GLY A 109 -1.23 2.56 41.42
CA GLY A 109 -0.52 1.29 41.20
C GLY A 109 -0.16 0.96 39.75
N GLY A 110 -0.37 1.87 38.79
CA GLY A 110 -0.03 1.69 37.38
C GLY A 110 1.07 2.65 36.91
N ALA A 111 1.57 2.44 35.69
CA ALA A 111 2.60 3.29 35.09
C ALA A 111 2.12 4.74 34.88
N MET A 112 3.06 5.69 34.82
CA MET A 112 2.79 7.10 34.53
C MET A 112 2.12 7.27 33.16
N LEU A 113 2.63 6.59 32.13
CA LEU A 113 2.05 6.56 30.79
C LEU A 113 1.96 5.11 30.31
N GLU A 114 0.76 4.57 30.24
CA GLU A 114 0.54 3.23 29.68
C GLU A 114 0.60 3.30 28.13
N PRO A 115 1.33 2.41 27.42
CA PRO A 115 1.35 2.40 25.96
C PRO A 115 -0.05 2.31 25.32
N SER A 116 -1.02 1.65 25.98
CA SER A 116 -2.41 1.61 25.51
C SER A 116 -3.12 2.97 25.52
N ASN A 117 -2.56 3.97 26.21
CA ASN A 117 -3.05 5.35 26.30
C ASN A 117 -2.23 6.31 25.42
N MET A 118 -1.51 5.77 24.43
CA MET A 118 -0.79 6.53 23.41
C MET A 118 -1.47 6.36 22.05
N PHE A 119 -1.96 7.48 21.50
CA PHE A 119 -2.69 7.46 20.23
C PHE A 119 -1.83 8.07 19.12
N ALA A 120 -1.45 7.23 18.15
CA ALA A 120 -0.58 7.63 17.05
C ALA A 120 -1.32 8.56 16.08
N TRP A 121 -0.68 9.67 15.75
CA TRP A 121 -1.17 10.63 14.75
C TRP A 121 -0.51 10.34 13.39
N ALA A 122 -1.21 10.31 12.25
CA ALA A 122 -2.62 10.61 11.97
C ALA A 122 -3.27 9.52 11.11
N TRP A 123 -3.85 8.48 11.72
CA TRP A 123 -4.63 7.50 10.96
C TRP A 123 -6.10 7.92 10.85
N ASP A 124 -6.69 7.80 9.66
CA ASP A 124 -8.14 7.97 9.46
C ASP A 124 -8.74 6.89 8.54
N ALA A 125 -10.07 6.88 8.40
CA ALA A 125 -10.79 5.83 7.69
C ALA A 125 -10.73 5.91 6.15
N ARG A 126 -10.01 6.88 5.55
CA ARG A 126 -9.93 6.98 4.09
C ARG A 126 -9.14 5.80 3.51
N PRO A 127 -9.67 5.10 2.49
CA PRO A 127 -9.03 3.91 1.96
C PRO A 127 -7.74 4.28 1.23
N PHE A 128 -6.67 3.54 1.48
CA PHE A 128 -5.43 3.62 0.70
C PHE A 128 -5.49 2.64 -0.49
N PRO A 129 -5.04 3.00 -1.71
CA PRO A 129 -4.36 4.24 -2.08
C PRO A 129 -5.30 5.36 -2.56
N ALA A 130 -6.63 5.16 -2.49
CA ALA A 130 -7.57 6.19 -2.92
C ALA A 130 -7.24 7.53 -2.24
N PHE A 131 -7.14 7.59 -0.91
CA PHE A 131 -6.34 8.63 -0.26
C PHE A 131 -4.88 8.16 -0.24
N PRO A 132 -3.92 8.93 -0.79
CA PRO A 132 -4.02 10.36 -1.15
C PRO A 132 -4.37 10.71 -2.61
N GLN A 133 -4.61 9.74 -3.49
CA GLN A 133 -4.67 9.94 -4.94
C GLN A 133 -5.94 10.61 -5.51
N ALA A 134 -7.12 10.44 -4.91
CA ALA A 134 -8.37 10.99 -5.44
C ALA A 134 -8.57 12.44 -4.99
N THR A 135 -7.73 13.37 -5.50
CA THR A 135 -7.81 14.76 -5.06
C THR A 135 -8.96 15.56 -5.63
N ASP A 136 -9.73 14.96 -6.54
CA ASP A 136 -11.07 15.43 -6.89
C ASP A 136 -12.05 15.28 -5.72
N LEU A 137 -11.82 14.31 -4.83
CA LEU A 137 -12.59 14.12 -3.60
C LEU A 137 -11.91 14.77 -2.38
N TRP A 138 -10.57 14.69 -2.27
CA TRP A 138 -9.82 15.14 -1.09
C TRP A 138 -8.83 16.27 -1.39
N SER A 139 -9.02 17.44 -0.76
CA SER A 139 -8.18 18.63 -1.01
C SER A 139 -6.77 18.58 -0.38
N ASP A 140 -6.52 17.64 0.52
CA ASP A 140 -5.31 17.51 1.35
C ASP A 140 -4.41 16.34 0.93
N GLY A 141 -4.72 15.65 -0.17
CA GLY A 141 -3.92 14.49 -0.63
C GLY A 141 -2.43 14.80 -0.85
N ALA A 142 -2.10 16.01 -1.31
CA ALA A 142 -0.70 16.42 -1.49
C ALA A 142 0.10 16.44 -0.17
N ASN A 143 -0.55 16.72 0.96
CA ASN A 143 0.10 16.80 2.25
C ASN A 143 0.49 15.40 2.77
N TRP A 144 -0.17 14.33 2.29
CA TRP A 144 0.15 12.94 2.69
C TRP A 144 1.62 12.61 2.48
N GLN A 145 2.23 13.06 1.36
CA GLN A 145 3.61 12.71 0.99
C GLN A 145 4.64 13.02 2.06
N THR A 146 4.46 14.09 2.83
CA THR A 146 5.43 14.56 3.83
C THR A 146 4.78 14.97 5.16
N GLY A 147 3.55 14.52 5.39
CA GLY A 147 2.79 14.78 6.63
C GLY A 147 2.70 13.54 7.52
N HIS A 148 1.88 13.65 8.57
CA HIS A 148 1.74 12.63 9.61
C HIS A 148 0.87 11.43 9.26
N TRP A 149 0.14 11.46 8.14
CA TRP A 149 -0.82 10.41 7.80
C TRP A 149 -0.20 9.01 7.81
N LEU A 150 -0.93 8.06 8.40
CA LEU A 150 -0.46 6.68 8.55
C LEU A 150 -1.08 5.72 7.51
N ASN A 151 -2.10 6.18 6.78
CA ASN A 151 -2.79 5.43 5.73
C ASN A 151 -1.78 4.94 4.68
N GLY A 152 -1.72 3.60 4.49
CA GLY A 152 -0.76 2.93 3.59
C GLY A 152 0.62 2.68 4.19
N ARG A 153 1.07 3.49 5.15
CA ARG A 153 2.44 3.39 5.73
C ARG A 153 2.58 2.32 6.79
N LEU A 154 1.53 2.05 7.57
CA LEU A 154 1.55 1.04 8.64
C LEU A 154 1.82 -0.38 8.13
N GLY A 155 1.58 -0.64 6.84
CA GLY A 155 1.84 -1.94 6.21
C GLY A 155 3.19 -2.04 5.49
N GLY A 156 4.01 -0.99 5.50
CA GLY A 156 5.34 -1.03 4.88
C GLY A 156 6.37 -1.74 5.75
N CYS A 157 7.51 -2.07 5.15
CA CYS A 157 8.56 -2.88 5.74
C CYS A 157 9.87 -2.09 5.81
N PRO A 158 10.42 -1.84 7.01
CA PRO A 158 11.83 -1.49 7.17
C PRO A 158 12.73 -2.56 6.55
N ALA A 159 13.78 -2.14 5.87
CA ALA A 159 14.62 -3.03 5.09
C ALA A 159 15.40 -4.03 5.95
N ASP A 160 15.86 -3.63 7.13
CA ASP A 160 16.50 -4.51 8.12
C ASP A 160 15.54 -5.60 8.64
N GLU A 161 14.31 -5.23 9.00
CA GLU A 161 13.26 -6.17 9.44
C GLU A 161 12.87 -7.14 8.32
N LEU A 162 12.78 -6.66 7.08
CA LEU A 162 12.52 -7.50 5.90
C LEU A 162 13.67 -8.49 5.63
N ILE A 163 14.92 -8.02 5.66
CA ILE A 163 16.10 -8.87 5.48
C ILE A 163 16.17 -9.93 6.58
N ALA A 164 15.91 -9.55 7.83
CA ALA A 164 15.87 -10.48 8.96
C ALA A 164 14.80 -11.56 8.79
N ALA A 165 13.60 -11.18 8.32
CA ALA A 165 12.53 -12.14 8.04
C ALA A 165 12.91 -13.12 6.93
N ILE A 166 13.44 -12.63 5.81
CA ILE A 166 13.90 -13.49 4.70
C ILE A 166 15.02 -14.43 5.17
N ALA A 167 15.95 -13.93 5.98
CA ALA A 167 17.02 -14.73 6.54
C ALA A 167 16.49 -15.84 7.45
N ALA A 168 15.55 -15.53 8.35
CA ALA A 168 14.91 -16.49 9.23
C ALA A 168 14.18 -17.60 8.45
N ASP A 169 13.40 -17.23 7.43
CA ASP A 169 12.67 -18.18 6.57
C ASP A 169 13.61 -19.15 5.83
N ASN A 170 14.84 -18.71 5.55
CA ASN A 170 15.85 -19.50 4.85
C ASN A 170 16.93 -20.08 5.76
N SER A 171 16.81 -19.95 7.09
CA SER A 171 17.84 -20.37 8.06
C SER A 171 19.23 -19.80 7.77
N ALA A 172 19.31 -18.58 7.24
CA ALA A 172 20.56 -17.85 7.07
C ALA A 172 20.93 -17.13 8.37
N ALA A 173 22.13 -17.37 8.88
CA ALA A 173 22.60 -16.78 10.13
C ALA A 173 23.19 -15.39 9.90
N PHE A 174 22.53 -14.38 10.46
CA PHE A 174 23.06 -13.02 10.57
C PHE A 174 23.22 -12.65 12.05
N GLU A 175 24.36 -12.06 12.40
CA GLU A 175 24.57 -11.51 13.74
C GLU A 175 24.07 -10.06 13.80
N VAL A 176 24.39 -9.26 12.78
CA VAL A 176 24.01 -7.84 12.69
C VAL A 176 23.34 -7.55 11.35
N ILE A 177 22.21 -6.82 11.40
CA ILE A 177 21.53 -6.27 10.21
C ILE A 177 21.19 -4.81 10.52
N ASP A 178 22.12 -3.91 10.18
CA ASP A 178 21.96 -2.46 10.37
C ASP A 178 21.73 -1.80 9.01
N CYS A 179 20.47 -1.53 8.68
CA CYS A 179 20.10 -1.00 7.36
C CYS A 179 19.02 0.08 7.47
N ASP A 180 19.35 1.27 6.97
CA ASP A 180 18.34 2.31 6.73
C ASP A 180 17.68 2.08 5.37
N GLY A 181 16.44 1.62 5.38
CA GLY A 181 15.64 1.49 4.18
C GLY A 181 14.17 1.25 4.52
N PHE A 182 13.28 1.61 3.61
CA PHE A 182 11.85 1.34 3.75
C PHE A 182 11.29 0.99 2.38
N VAL A 183 10.52 -0.09 2.33
CA VAL A 183 9.77 -0.53 1.14
C VAL A 183 8.30 -0.65 1.51
N ASP A 184 7.40 -0.39 0.57
CA ASP A 184 5.96 -0.57 0.81
C ASP A 184 5.58 -2.07 0.75
N GLY A 185 6.46 -2.93 0.24
CA GLY A 185 6.29 -4.39 0.19
C GLY A 185 7.40 -5.09 -0.59
N PHE A 186 7.40 -6.43 -0.56
CA PHE A 186 8.34 -7.28 -1.29
C PHE A 186 7.65 -8.52 -1.81
N ALA A 187 7.82 -8.82 -3.11
CA ALA A 187 7.26 -9.99 -3.75
C ALA A 187 8.35 -11.06 -3.92
N SER A 188 8.31 -12.11 -3.11
CA SER A 188 9.29 -13.20 -3.24
C SER A 188 9.19 -13.86 -4.63
N PRO A 189 10.31 -14.05 -5.36
CA PRO A 189 10.31 -14.62 -6.72
C PRO A 189 10.01 -16.13 -6.77
N GLY A 190 9.53 -16.73 -5.66
CA GLY A 190 9.20 -18.15 -5.54
C GLY A 190 10.25 -18.93 -4.76
N LEU A 191 10.45 -20.20 -5.13
CA LEU A 191 11.44 -21.08 -4.51
C LEU A 191 12.84 -20.78 -5.07
N VAL A 192 13.53 -19.83 -4.47
CA VAL A 192 14.90 -19.44 -4.82
C VAL A 192 15.82 -19.54 -3.59
N PRO A 193 17.15 -19.68 -3.78
CA PRO A 193 18.09 -19.54 -2.67
C PRO A 193 17.96 -18.17 -2.00
N ALA A 194 18.16 -18.10 -0.67
CA ALA A 194 18.09 -16.86 0.11
C ALA A 194 18.86 -15.68 -0.54
N ARG A 195 20.05 -15.97 -1.08
CA ARG A 195 20.88 -15.00 -1.79
C ARG A 195 20.12 -14.30 -2.92
N ALA A 196 19.31 -15.01 -3.70
CA ALA A 196 18.58 -14.41 -4.82
C ALA A 196 17.53 -13.39 -4.36
N SER A 197 17.02 -13.51 -3.13
CA SER A 197 16.12 -12.53 -2.52
C SER A 197 16.88 -11.39 -1.82
N LEU A 198 18.02 -11.69 -1.18
CA LEU A 198 18.77 -10.74 -0.38
C LEU A 198 19.70 -9.85 -1.21
N GLU A 199 20.37 -10.39 -2.22
CA GLU A 199 21.35 -9.67 -3.03
C GLU A 199 20.76 -8.40 -3.69
N PRO A 200 19.55 -8.45 -4.30
CA PRO A 200 18.91 -7.24 -4.82
C PRO A 200 18.63 -6.17 -3.75
N LEU A 201 18.23 -6.58 -2.54
CA LEU A 201 17.97 -5.67 -1.41
C LEU A 201 19.28 -5.03 -0.90
N THR A 202 20.35 -5.81 -0.80
CA THR A 202 21.68 -5.28 -0.42
C THR A 202 22.20 -4.26 -1.44
N ALA A 203 21.97 -4.50 -2.74
CA ALA A 203 22.35 -3.56 -3.80
C ALA A 203 21.48 -2.28 -3.78
N LEU A 204 20.17 -2.42 -3.55
CA LEU A 204 19.22 -1.30 -3.47
C LEU A 204 19.59 -0.33 -2.35
N HIS A 205 19.96 -0.85 -1.18
CA HIS A 205 20.29 -0.07 0.02
C HIS A 205 21.81 0.13 0.23
N ALA A 206 22.65 -0.28 -0.74
CA ALA A 206 24.11 -0.19 -0.69
C ALA A 206 24.72 -0.70 0.62
N LEU A 207 24.36 -1.92 0.97
CA LEU A 207 24.84 -2.59 2.17
C LEU A 207 26.21 -3.24 1.92
N SER A 208 27.15 -2.97 2.81
CA SER A 208 28.37 -3.77 2.93
C SER A 208 28.08 -5.03 3.72
N HIS A 209 28.88 -6.07 3.48
CA HIS A 209 28.79 -7.32 4.21
C HIS A 209 30.17 -7.78 4.67
N ASP A 210 30.21 -8.35 5.86
CA ASP A 210 31.35 -9.07 6.41
C ASP A 210 30.87 -10.38 7.07
N GLU A 211 31.80 -11.26 7.39
CA GLU A 211 31.51 -12.54 8.03
C GLU A 211 32.47 -12.72 9.21
N ASN A 212 31.93 -13.22 10.32
CA ASN A 212 32.70 -13.64 11.47
C ASN A 212 32.24 -15.02 11.97
N ALA A 213 32.81 -15.49 13.08
CA ALA A 213 32.50 -16.82 13.62
C ALA A 213 31.04 -17.02 14.08
N GLN A 214 30.27 -15.94 14.29
CA GLN A 214 28.87 -16.01 14.72
C GLN A 214 27.87 -15.90 13.54
N GLY A 215 28.27 -15.29 12.43
CA GLY A 215 27.44 -15.21 11.22
C GLY A 215 27.87 -14.09 10.28
N MET A 216 26.98 -13.77 9.33
CA MET A 216 27.14 -12.62 8.45
C MET A 216 26.67 -11.33 9.13
N ASN A 217 27.31 -10.23 8.78
CA ASN A 217 26.90 -8.88 9.16
C ASN A 217 26.50 -8.11 7.90
N LEU A 218 25.44 -7.33 7.98
CA LEU A 218 25.02 -6.37 6.95
C LEU A 218 24.97 -4.98 7.56
N ARG A 219 25.64 -4.02 6.91
CA ARG A 219 25.70 -2.64 7.37
C ARG A 219 25.47 -1.66 6.23
N GLY A 220 24.58 -0.72 6.44
CA GLY A 220 24.45 0.46 5.59
C GLY A 220 25.61 1.42 5.79
N LYS A 221 25.80 2.31 4.81
CA LYS A 221 26.84 3.36 4.79
C LYS A 221 26.84 4.29 6.02
N ALA A 222 25.76 4.35 6.80
CA ALA A 222 25.70 5.13 8.04
C ALA A 222 26.33 4.41 9.26
N TYR A 223 26.48 3.09 9.20
CA TYR A 223 26.81 2.22 10.34
C TYR A 223 28.25 1.67 10.35
N GLY A 224 29.05 1.97 9.31
CA GLY A 224 30.45 1.56 9.25
C GLY A 224 31.32 2.29 10.29
N GLU A 225 32.18 1.54 10.98
CA GLU A 225 33.07 2.09 12.02
C GLU A 225 34.12 3.01 11.38
N LEU A 226 34.32 4.21 11.93
CA LEU A 226 35.31 5.15 11.43
C LEU A 226 36.65 4.98 12.13
N VAL A 227 37.65 4.52 11.38
CA VAL A 227 39.03 4.35 11.84
C VAL A 227 39.96 5.36 11.19
N ALA A 228 40.78 6.01 12.01
CA ALA A 228 41.85 6.90 11.54
C ALA A 228 43.13 6.08 11.29
N ILE A 229 43.65 6.14 10.06
CA ILE A 229 44.92 5.49 9.70
C ILE A 229 46.00 6.55 9.53
N ASP A 230 47.14 6.33 10.18
CA ASP A 230 48.35 7.13 9.95
C ASP A 230 49.02 6.65 8.66
N PRO A 231 49.31 7.53 7.68
CA PRO A 231 50.07 7.16 6.49
C PRO A 231 51.43 6.51 6.78
N ALA A 232 52.02 6.75 7.96
CA ALA A 232 53.26 6.08 8.38
C ALA A 232 53.09 4.59 8.69
N ASP A 233 51.85 4.11 8.89
CA ASP A 233 51.56 2.69 9.12
C ASP A 233 51.28 1.90 7.83
N LEU A 234 51.36 2.57 6.65
CA LEU A 234 51.23 1.89 5.36
C LEU A 234 52.44 1.02 5.11
N VAL A 235 52.18 -0.20 4.63
CA VAL A 235 53.20 -1.20 4.32
C VAL A 235 53.07 -1.65 2.86
N GLY A 236 54.18 -2.07 2.27
CA GLY A 236 54.23 -2.55 0.90
C GLY A 236 55.54 -3.27 0.63
N GLU A 237 55.71 -3.75 -0.59
CA GLU A 237 56.97 -4.35 -1.02
C GLU A 237 58.06 -3.29 -1.21
N ASP A 238 59.31 -3.67 -0.94
CA ASP A 238 60.45 -2.81 -1.20
C ASP A 238 60.51 -2.44 -2.69
N GLY A 239 60.44 -1.14 -2.98
CA GLY A 239 60.50 -0.60 -4.34
C GLY A 239 59.13 -0.41 -5.01
N GLU A 240 58.04 -0.88 -4.40
CA GLU A 240 56.68 -0.65 -4.88
C GLU A 240 55.99 0.51 -4.12
N PRO A 241 55.00 1.19 -4.73
CA PRO A 241 54.21 2.19 -4.03
C PRO A 241 53.39 1.53 -2.90
N VAL A 242 53.54 2.05 -1.67
CA VAL A 242 52.73 1.62 -0.50
C VAL A 242 51.24 1.97 -0.62
N MET A 243 50.89 2.81 -1.61
CA MET A 243 49.53 3.20 -1.92
C MET A 243 49.37 3.36 -3.44
N LEU A 244 48.33 2.74 -3.98
CA LEU A 244 47.88 2.91 -5.34
C LEU A 244 46.54 3.63 -5.33
N ARG A 245 46.42 4.73 -6.08
CA ARG A 245 45.17 5.47 -6.26
C ARG A 245 44.76 5.40 -7.71
N ASP A 246 43.55 4.91 -7.94
CA ASP A 246 42.95 4.89 -9.26
C ASP A 246 41.72 5.80 -9.32
N ARG A 247 41.49 6.36 -10.51
CA ARG A 247 40.34 7.20 -10.77
C ARG A 247 39.77 6.88 -12.14
N GLN A 248 38.57 6.31 -12.13
CA GLN A 248 37.86 5.93 -13.33
C GLN A 248 37.54 7.14 -14.22
N GLN A 249 37.63 6.94 -15.55
CA GLN A 249 37.30 7.96 -16.54
C GLN A 249 35.80 8.26 -16.56
N GLU A 250 35.46 9.52 -16.82
CA GLU A 250 34.07 9.98 -16.81
C GLU A 250 33.18 9.30 -17.85
N SER A 251 33.72 9.00 -19.04
CA SER A 251 33.00 8.32 -20.12
C SER A 251 32.58 6.88 -19.78
N GLU A 252 33.20 6.28 -18.75
CA GLU A 252 32.87 4.94 -18.28
C GLU A 252 31.84 4.92 -17.15
N LEU A 253 31.53 6.09 -16.57
CA LEU A 253 30.55 6.23 -15.50
C LEU A 253 29.12 6.26 -16.06
N PRO A 254 28.13 5.81 -15.28
CA PRO A 254 26.73 5.90 -15.68
C PRO A 254 26.25 7.36 -15.71
N ARG A 255 25.53 7.72 -16.75
CA ARG A 255 24.74 8.96 -16.80
C ARG A 255 23.38 8.80 -16.14
N GLU A 256 22.84 7.59 -16.17
CA GLU A 256 21.49 7.26 -15.73
C GLU A 256 21.48 5.97 -14.92
N ALA A 257 20.66 5.96 -13.88
CA ALA A 257 20.36 4.80 -13.06
C ALA A 257 18.84 4.53 -13.09
N GLU A 258 18.48 3.28 -13.31
CA GLU A 258 17.09 2.84 -13.45
C GLU A 258 16.76 1.72 -12.45
N LEU A 259 15.54 1.76 -11.91
CA LEU A 259 14.99 0.72 -11.06
C LEU A 259 13.67 0.21 -11.66
N ALA A 260 13.64 -1.06 -12.05
CA ALA A 260 12.40 -1.78 -12.31
C ALA A 260 11.84 -2.24 -10.95
N HIS A 261 10.62 -1.83 -10.64
CA HIS A 261 9.94 -2.15 -9.38
C HIS A 261 8.41 -2.19 -9.57
N VAL A 262 7.68 -2.56 -8.52
CA VAL A 262 6.22 -2.51 -8.48
C VAL A 262 5.76 -1.20 -7.84
N SER A 263 4.73 -0.56 -8.41
CA SER A 263 4.18 0.69 -7.85
C SER A 263 3.09 0.43 -6.82
N VAL A 264 3.24 0.99 -5.61
CA VAL A 264 2.21 0.95 -4.56
C VAL A 264 0.91 1.68 -4.95
N PHE A 265 1.01 2.61 -5.91
CA PHE A 265 -0.04 3.56 -6.27
C PHE A 265 -0.82 3.19 -7.54
N ASN A 266 -0.36 2.21 -8.32
CA ASN A 266 -0.94 1.87 -9.61
C ASN A 266 -1.37 0.41 -9.67
N GLY A 267 -2.15 -0.05 -8.69
CA GLY A 267 -2.67 -1.42 -8.66
C GLY A 267 -1.58 -2.50 -8.71
N HIS A 268 -0.39 -2.21 -8.17
CA HIS A 268 0.79 -3.08 -8.19
C HIS A 268 1.28 -3.43 -9.61
N GLU A 269 1.17 -2.49 -10.55
CA GLU A 269 1.79 -2.62 -11.88
C GLU A 269 3.31 -2.39 -11.81
N ALA A 270 4.04 -3.09 -12.69
CA ALA A 270 5.48 -2.89 -12.87
C ALA A 270 5.76 -1.53 -13.51
N VAL A 271 6.73 -0.80 -12.96
CA VAL A 271 7.14 0.55 -13.37
C VAL A 271 8.66 0.64 -13.39
N LEU A 272 9.18 1.46 -14.28
CA LEU A 272 10.60 1.85 -14.33
C LEU A 272 10.74 3.27 -13.80
N SER A 273 11.51 3.45 -12.72
CA SER A 273 11.85 4.76 -12.17
C SER A 273 13.32 5.06 -12.45
N CYS A 274 13.65 6.28 -12.87
CA CYS A 274 15.02 6.64 -13.23
C CYS A 274 15.49 7.94 -12.56
N SER A 275 16.81 8.05 -12.38
CA SER A 275 17.51 9.30 -12.09
C SER A 275 18.61 9.51 -13.14
N ARG A 276 18.80 10.76 -13.57
CA ARG A 276 19.74 11.14 -14.63
C ARG A 276 20.60 12.33 -14.20
N ARG A 277 21.91 12.22 -14.43
CA ARG A 277 22.87 13.31 -14.24
C ARG A 277 23.01 14.16 -15.51
N LEU A 278 23.08 15.48 -15.33
CA LEU A 278 23.44 16.42 -16.40
C LEU A 278 24.97 16.53 -16.47
N THR A 279 25.61 15.69 -17.29
CA THR A 279 27.06 15.71 -17.51
C THR A 279 27.42 15.56 -18.99
N SER A 280 28.63 15.97 -19.37
CA SER A 280 29.15 15.86 -20.73
C SER A 280 30.11 14.66 -20.84
N GLY A 281 29.74 13.62 -21.61
CA GLY A 281 30.65 12.53 -21.99
C GLY A 281 30.31 11.14 -21.45
N ALA A 282 29.43 11.03 -20.45
CA ALA A 282 28.86 9.76 -20.00
C ALA A 282 27.58 9.44 -20.78
N GLU A 283 27.44 8.21 -21.30
CA GLU A 283 26.21 7.74 -21.99
C GLU A 283 25.65 6.43 -21.41
N ARG A 284 26.35 5.81 -20.46
CA ARG A 284 25.97 4.51 -19.91
C ARG A 284 24.74 4.60 -19.01
N ILE A 285 23.93 3.56 -19.05
CA ILE A 285 22.77 3.35 -18.18
C ILE A 285 23.06 2.12 -17.31
N VAL A 286 22.77 2.21 -16.01
CA VAL A 286 22.80 1.07 -15.09
C VAL A 286 21.38 0.81 -14.62
N SER A 287 20.92 -0.42 -14.77
CA SER A 287 19.55 -0.81 -14.40
C SER A 287 19.59 -1.87 -13.30
N MET A 288 18.67 -1.77 -12.35
CA MET A 288 18.42 -2.73 -11.29
C MET A 288 16.99 -3.28 -11.42
N ASP A 289 16.82 -4.57 -11.24
CA ASP A 289 15.51 -5.21 -11.16
C ASP A 289 15.37 -5.79 -9.75
N VAL A 290 14.44 -5.23 -8.98
CA VAL A 290 14.25 -5.58 -7.58
C VAL A 290 12.74 -5.77 -7.35
N PRO A 291 12.30 -6.93 -6.80
CA PRO A 291 10.88 -7.23 -6.65
C PRO A 291 10.29 -6.54 -5.39
N VAL A 292 10.55 -5.25 -5.24
CA VAL A 292 10.02 -4.38 -4.18
C VAL A 292 8.81 -3.60 -4.68
N VAL A 293 7.90 -3.33 -3.76
CA VAL A 293 6.81 -2.37 -3.95
C VAL A 293 7.27 -1.04 -3.37
N LEU A 294 7.25 0.01 -4.21
CA LEU A 294 7.69 1.34 -3.85
C LEU A 294 6.80 2.40 -4.51
N ALA A 295 6.69 3.56 -3.87
CA ALA A 295 6.28 4.77 -4.57
C ALA A 295 7.36 5.20 -5.60
N PRO A 296 6.99 5.58 -6.83
CA PRO A 296 7.96 5.98 -7.87
C PRO A 296 8.90 7.10 -7.43
N SER A 297 8.41 8.10 -6.67
CA SER A 297 9.25 9.17 -6.16
C SER A 297 10.32 8.69 -5.17
N VAL A 298 10.00 7.69 -4.34
CA VAL A 298 10.96 7.07 -3.42
C VAL A 298 12.00 6.27 -4.20
N ALA A 299 11.56 5.49 -5.20
CA ALA A 299 12.45 4.76 -6.10
C ALA A 299 13.43 5.69 -6.85
N THR A 300 12.97 6.83 -7.36
CA THR A 300 13.82 7.85 -7.97
C THR A 300 14.85 8.41 -6.98
N GLY A 301 14.46 8.65 -5.72
CA GLY A 301 15.40 9.08 -4.67
C GLY A 301 16.51 8.07 -4.40
N ILE A 302 16.15 6.79 -4.30
CA ILE A 302 17.12 5.70 -4.14
C ILE A 302 18.06 5.65 -5.35
N MET A 303 17.54 5.72 -6.59
CA MET A 303 18.38 5.71 -7.80
C MET A 303 19.28 6.94 -7.91
N ASP A 304 18.84 8.11 -7.44
CA ASP A 304 19.70 9.29 -7.34
C ASP A 304 20.86 9.06 -6.37
N ALA A 305 20.58 8.47 -5.20
CA ALA A 305 21.62 8.11 -4.23
C ALA A 305 22.60 7.06 -4.78
N ARG A 306 22.08 6.00 -5.45
CA ARG A 306 22.93 4.97 -6.09
C ARG A 306 23.78 5.55 -7.22
N LEU A 307 23.22 6.44 -8.05
CA LEU A 307 23.95 7.12 -9.10
C LEU A 307 25.05 8.02 -8.50
N ARG A 308 24.72 8.78 -7.44
CA ARG A 308 25.70 9.61 -6.72
C ARG A 308 26.83 8.77 -6.14
N ASP A 309 26.52 7.64 -5.49
CA ASP A 309 27.53 6.76 -4.92
C ASP A 309 28.46 6.16 -5.99
N ARG A 310 27.95 5.78 -7.17
CA ARG A 310 28.80 5.34 -8.30
C ARG A 310 29.76 6.42 -8.78
N TRP A 311 29.34 7.69 -8.77
CA TRP A 311 30.18 8.81 -9.17
C TRP A 311 31.23 9.19 -8.11
N ILE A 312 30.89 9.07 -6.83
CA ILE A 312 31.85 9.29 -5.73
C ILE A 312 32.88 8.17 -5.73
N GLY A 313 32.42 6.92 -5.84
CA GLY A 313 33.25 5.72 -5.84
C GLY A 313 34.08 5.48 -7.11
N ARG A 314 34.13 6.46 -8.04
CA ARG A 314 35.06 6.44 -9.17
C ARG A 314 36.52 6.49 -8.72
N GLU A 315 36.77 6.94 -7.50
CA GLU A 315 38.09 6.94 -6.89
C GLU A 315 38.23 5.73 -5.96
N THR A 316 39.29 4.96 -6.17
CA THR A 316 39.63 3.78 -5.38
C THR A 316 41.05 3.89 -4.86
N LEU A 317 41.32 3.22 -3.74
CA LEU A 317 42.67 3.05 -3.20
C LEU A 317 42.95 1.57 -2.99
N THR A 318 44.21 1.18 -3.19
CA THR A 318 44.76 -0.08 -2.71
C THR A 318 45.95 0.24 -1.84
N ILE A 319 45.92 -0.25 -0.60
CA ILE A 319 46.97 -0.01 0.40
C ILE A 319 47.35 -1.31 1.10
N GLY A 320 48.57 -1.36 1.65
CA GLY A 320 48.94 -2.38 2.62
C GLY A 320 48.90 -1.84 4.04
N LEU A 321 48.41 -2.63 4.99
CA LEU A 321 48.33 -2.31 6.41
C LEU A 321 49.05 -3.37 7.26
N SER A 322 49.71 -2.91 8.33
CA SER A 322 50.33 -3.79 9.31
C SER A 322 49.31 -4.51 10.20
N SER A 323 49.77 -5.48 10.99
CA SER A 323 48.94 -6.25 11.93
C SER A 323 48.27 -5.40 13.02
N LYS A 324 48.66 -4.13 13.19
CA LYS A 324 47.97 -3.15 14.03
C LYS A 324 46.48 -3.02 13.69
N TYR A 325 46.10 -3.24 12.42
CA TYR A 325 44.74 -3.06 11.90
C TYR A 325 44.03 -4.39 11.61
N LEU A 326 44.35 -5.45 12.37
CA LEU A 326 43.69 -6.77 12.23
C LEU A 326 42.19 -6.76 12.58
N ALA A 327 41.72 -5.76 13.33
CA ALA A 327 40.31 -5.64 13.68
C ALA A 327 39.43 -5.12 12.52
N LEU A 328 40.02 -4.51 11.49
CA LEU A 328 39.26 -3.98 10.35
C LEU A 328 38.59 -5.10 9.56
N VAL A 329 37.36 -4.84 9.13
CA VAL A 329 36.53 -5.70 8.29
C VAL A 329 36.05 -4.96 7.04
N ALA A 330 35.47 -5.70 6.08
CA ALA A 330 34.83 -5.07 4.93
C ALA A 330 33.61 -4.25 5.39
N GLY A 331 33.42 -3.06 4.82
CA GLY A 331 32.39 -2.12 5.23
C GLY A 331 32.83 -1.04 6.21
N ASP A 332 33.96 -1.23 6.91
CA ASP A 332 34.53 -0.20 7.78
C ASP A 332 34.93 1.04 6.98
N HIS A 333 34.86 2.19 7.65
CA HIS A 333 35.26 3.47 7.10
C HIS A 333 36.64 3.87 7.58
N VAL A 334 37.44 4.37 6.65
CA VAL A 334 38.80 4.84 6.90
C VAL A 334 38.89 6.31 6.54
N ARG A 335 39.57 7.06 7.41
CA ARG A 335 40.09 8.39 7.10
C ARG A 335 41.59 8.41 7.37
N PHE A 336 42.35 9.03 6.48
CA PHE A 336 43.78 9.17 6.67
C PHE A 336 44.11 10.48 7.37
N SER A 337 45.04 10.42 8.33
CA SER A 337 45.57 11.64 8.95
C SER A 337 46.49 12.37 7.96
N GLY A 338 46.08 13.54 7.47
CA GLY A 338 46.92 14.39 6.62
C GLY A 338 46.53 14.39 5.13
N THR A 339 47.36 13.81 4.27
CA THR A 339 47.42 14.08 2.81
C THR A 339 46.31 13.47 1.96
N ILE A 340 45.63 12.43 2.43
CA ILE A 340 44.53 11.79 1.68
C ILE A 340 43.21 12.26 2.28
N ASP A 341 42.55 13.16 1.57
CA ASP A 341 41.26 13.70 1.98
C ASP A 341 40.10 12.75 1.64
N GLY A 342 39.01 12.91 2.39
CA GLY A 342 37.76 12.18 2.20
C GLY A 342 37.60 10.95 3.08
N LEU A 343 36.40 10.38 2.98
CA LEU A 343 36.00 9.15 3.64
C LEU A 343 36.10 7.99 2.65
N TRP A 344 36.65 6.88 3.10
CA TRP A 344 36.88 5.69 2.29
C TRP A 344 36.23 4.49 2.96
N GLN A 345 35.59 3.61 2.20
CA GLN A 345 35.02 2.36 2.71
C GLN A 345 35.85 1.18 2.24
N ILE A 346 36.14 0.24 3.14
CA ILE A 346 36.82 -1.01 2.80
C ILE A 346 35.87 -1.89 2.01
N THR A 347 36.28 -2.30 0.81
CA THR A 347 35.50 -3.21 -0.04
C THR A 347 36.03 -4.63 0.02
N THR A 348 37.35 -4.80 0.04
CA THR A 348 38.00 -6.12 0.09
C THR A 348 39.23 -6.08 0.99
N ILE A 349 39.48 -7.20 1.67
CA ILE A 349 40.70 -7.44 2.44
C ILE A 349 41.31 -8.76 1.96
N GLU A 350 42.59 -8.74 1.64
CA GLU A 350 43.41 -9.90 1.29
C GLU A 350 44.53 -10.03 2.34
N ASP A 351 44.50 -11.10 3.13
CA ASP A 351 45.50 -11.33 4.19
C ASP A 351 46.68 -12.16 3.67
N GLY A 352 47.89 -11.59 3.76
CA GLY A 352 49.15 -12.22 3.37
C GLY A 352 50.27 -11.85 4.34
N ALA A 353 51.45 -11.48 3.80
CA ALA A 353 52.56 -10.97 4.62
C ALA A 353 52.19 -9.66 5.35
N TRP A 354 51.32 -8.87 4.74
CA TRP A 354 50.58 -7.76 5.34
C TRP A 354 49.12 -7.83 4.87
N ARG A 355 48.23 -7.02 5.48
CA ARG A 355 46.83 -6.94 5.03
C ARG A 355 46.75 -6.01 3.83
N LYS A 356 46.37 -6.50 2.66
CA LYS A 356 46.11 -5.66 1.50
C LYS A 356 44.64 -5.29 1.47
N VAL A 357 44.34 -4.00 1.42
CA VAL A 357 42.99 -3.45 1.56
C VAL A 357 42.63 -2.63 0.33
N SER A 358 41.49 -2.97 -0.27
CA SER A 358 40.87 -2.18 -1.33
C SER A 358 39.81 -1.27 -0.73
N LEU A 359 39.83 -0.01 -1.13
CA LEU A 359 38.95 1.03 -0.63
C LEU A 359 38.25 1.73 -1.79
N VAL A 360 37.03 2.16 -1.55
CA VAL A 360 36.27 3.03 -2.44
C VAL A 360 35.94 4.33 -1.73
N ARG A 361 36.03 5.47 -2.43
CA ARG A 361 35.63 6.76 -1.84
C ARG A 361 34.12 6.76 -1.60
N ILE A 362 33.69 7.29 -0.46
CA ILE A 362 32.28 7.42 -0.09
C ILE A 362 31.97 8.83 0.46
N GLU A 363 30.69 9.18 0.52
CA GLU A 363 30.17 10.32 1.28
C GLU A 363 28.89 9.92 1.99
N GLN A 364 28.64 10.52 3.16
CA GLN A 364 27.37 10.36 3.88
C GLN A 364 26.44 11.53 3.53
N PHE A 365 25.20 11.20 3.17
CA PHE A 365 24.15 12.16 2.82
C PHE A 365 22.78 11.50 2.99
N GLU A 366 21.72 12.32 3.08
CA GLU A 366 20.34 11.86 3.13
C GLU A 366 19.91 11.30 1.77
N GLU A 367 19.39 10.07 1.74
CA GLU A 367 19.05 9.33 0.49
C GLU A 367 17.58 9.50 0.07
N THR A 368 16.84 10.41 0.73
CA THR A 368 15.47 10.74 0.31
C THR A 368 15.48 11.55 -0.97
N ALA A 369 14.52 11.30 -1.86
CA ALA A 369 14.29 12.19 -2.99
C ALA A 369 14.13 13.64 -2.51
N ALA A 370 14.90 14.56 -3.11
CA ALA A 370 14.61 15.99 -3.00
C ALA A 370 13.13 16.22 -3.35
N LYS A 371 12.47 17.21 -2.75
CA LYS A 371 11.03 17.49 -2.83
C LYS A 371 10.51 17.46 -4.28
N THR A 372 10.29 16.26 -4.82
CA THR A 372 9.79 16.02 -6.16
C THR A 372 8.31 16.23 -6.03
N SER A 373 7.85 17.30 -6.63
CA SER A 373 6.44 17.52 -6.92
C SER A 373 6.01 16.48 -7.96
N ASP A 374 5.95 15.21 -7.59
CA ASP A 374 5.71 14.16 -8.56
C ASP A 374 4.40 13.41 -8.37
N ILE A 375 3.59 13.67 -9.40
CA ILE A 375 2.79 12.72 -10.14
C ILE A 375 1.62 12.18 -9.34
N HIS A 376 0.51 12.92 -9.45
CA HIS A 376 -0.79 12.29 -9.60
C HIS A 376 -0.67 11.16 -10.63
N VAL A 377 -0.43 9.94 -10.17
CA VAL A 377 -0.77 8.78 -10.97
C VAL A 377 -2.28 8.80 -10.99
N ARG A 378 -2.84 9.33 -12.08
CA ARG A 378 -4.27 9.19 -12.35
C ARG A 378 -4.50 7.70 -12.35
N GLN A 379 -5.18 7.19 -11.32
CA GLN A 379 -5.55 5.78 -11.30
C GLN A 379 -6.25 5.49 -12.63
N SER A 380 -5.71 4.54 -13.38
CA SER A 380 -6.56 3.79 -14.30
C SER A 380 -7.67 3.24 -13.41
N GLN A 381 -8.89 3.77 -13.53
CA GLN A 381 -10.04 3.16 -12.88
C GLN A 381 -10.14 1.75 -13.45
N ARG A 382 -9.51 0.78 -12.77
CA ARG A 382 -9.90 -0.62 -12.92
C ARG A 382 -11.37 -0.62 -12.68
N SER A 383 -12.09 -0.92 -13.74
CA SER A 383 -13.51 -0.87 -13.69
C SER A 383 -13.91 -2.16 -12.98
N ASP A 384 -14.08 -2.07 -11.66
CA ASP A 384 -14.68 -3.14 -10.89
C ASP A 384 -16.05 -3.37 -11.51
N TYR A 385 -16.22 -4.52 -12.14
CA TYR A 385 -17.45 -4.94 -12.77
C TYR A 385 -17.92 -6.21 -12.06
N GLY A 386 -19.17 -6.23 -11.63
CA GLY A 386 -19.76 -7.40 -10.99
C GLY A 386 -19.86 -8.57 -11.96
N GLN A 387 -19.75 -9.80 -11.44
CA GLN A 387 -20.01 -11.00 -12.23
C GLN A 387 -21.43 -10.94 -12.82
N PRO A 388 -21.62 -11.08 -14.14
CA PRO A 388 -22.93 -11.00 -14.74
C PRO A 388 -23.77 -12.24 -14.44
N VAL A 389 -25.00 -12.02 -13.98
CA VAL A 389 -26.08 -13.00 -14.03
C VAL A 389 -26.73 -12.89 -15.40
N PHE A 390 -26.79 -14.01 -16.12
CA PHE A 390 -27.17 -14.07 -17.52
C PHE A 390 -28.31 -15.07 -17.71
N HIS A 391 -29.44 -14.60 -18.24
CA HIS A 391 -30.58 -15.45 -18.58
C HIS A 391 -30.80 -15.45 -20.10
N VAL A 392 -30.94 -16.65 -20.65
CA VAL A 392 -31.36 -16.89 -22.03
C VAL A 392 -32.81 -17.35 -22.00
N MET A 393 -33.68 -16.60 -22.64
CA MET A 393 -35.13 -16.78 -22.59
C MET A 393 -35.66 -17.04 -23.99
N ASN A 394 -36.15 -18.25 -24.22
CA ASN A 394 -36.94 -18.57 -25.40
C ASN A 394 -38.40 -18.22 -25.11
N LEU A 395 -38.75 -16.95 -25.33
CA LEU A 395 -40.08 -16.42 -25.05
C LEU A 395 -41.01 -16.59 -26.27
N PRO A 396 -42.33 -16.64 -26.07
CA PRO A 396 -43.29 -16.39 -27.14
C PRO A 396 -43.00 -15.05 -27.86
N LEU A 397 -43.46 -14.92 -29.10
CA LEU A 397 -43.34 -13.66 -29.86
C LEU A 397 -43.92 -12.50 -29.04
N LEU A 398 -43.05 -11.59 -28.60
CA LEU A 398 -43.47 -10.40 -27.89
C LEU A 398 -44.09 -9.41 -28.89
N PRO A 399 -44.97 -8.49 -28.46
CA PRO A 399 -45.63 -7.53 -29.37
C PRO A 399 -44.68 -6.71 -30.26
N GLN A 400 -43.44 -6.51 -29.80
CA GLN A 400 -42.37 -5.79 -30.50
C GLN A 400 -41.55 -6.65 -31.48
N ASP A 401 -41.73 -7.97 -31.47
CA ASP A 401 -40.94 -8.88 -32.29
C ASP A 401 -41.55 -9.04 -33.68
N THR A 402 -40.69 -8.96 -34.70
CA THR A 402 -41.07 -9.20 -36.10
C THR A 402 -40.66 -10.58 -36.60
N THR A 403 -39.73 -11.26 -35.91
CA THR A 403 -39.29 -12.63 -36.17
C THR A 403 -39.00 -13.36 -34.86
N ALA A 404 -38.95 -14.70 -34.88
CA ALA A 404 -38.59 -15.49 -33.71
C ALA A 404 -37.14 -15.18 -33.27
N HIS A 405 -36.98 -14.71 -32.03
CA HIS A 405 -35.70 -14.37 -31.45
C HIS A 405 -35.53 -15.01 -30.07
N VAL A 406 -34.27 -15.14 -29.66
CA VAL A 406 -33.92 -15.46 -28.28
C VAL A 406 -33.72 -14.16 -27.53
N HIS A 407 -34.31 -14.06 -26.34
CA HIS A 407 -34.18 -12.89 -25.49
C HIS A 407 -33.10 -13.13 -24.44
N VAL A 408 -32.33 -12.08 -24.14
CA VAL A 408 -31.26 -12.11 -23.16
C VAL A 408 -31.43 -11.00 -22.15
N ALA A 409 -31.30 -11.35 -20.87
CA ALA A 409 -31.22 -10.41 -19.76
C ALA A 409 -29.88 -10.57 -19.04
N VAL A 410 -29.19 -9.46 -18.81
CA VAL A 410 -27.93 -9.42 -18.05
C VAL A 410 -28.09 -8.49 -16.87
N ALA A 411 -27.78 -8.98 -15.68
CA ALA A 411 -27.72 -8.17 -14.47
C ALA A 411 -26.36 -8.28 -13.79
N ALA A 412 -25.81 -7.17 -13.31
CA ALA A 412 -24.55 -7.14 -12.56
C ALA A 412 -24.49 -5.97 -11.59
N ILE A 413 -23.76 -6.16 -10.48
CA ILE A 413 -23.52 -5.11 -9.47
C ILE A 413 -22.02 -5.11 -9.12
N PRO A 414 -21.26 -4.08 -9.50
CA PRO A 414 -21.61 -2.96 -10.39
C PRO A 414 -21.73 -3.37 -11.88
N PHE A 415 -22.56 -2.69 -12.67
CA PHE A 415 -22.78 -3.00 -14.09
C PHE A 415 -21.72 -2.37 -15.01
N ALA A 416 -21.18 -3.15 -15.95
CA ALA A 416 -19.99 -2.81 -16.72
C ALA A 416 -20.14 -1.83 -17.90
N ARG A 417 -21.22 -1.04 -17.92
CA ARG A 417 -21.73 -0.28 -19.08
C ARG A 417 -22.20 -1.14 -20.25
N GLN A 418 -21.47 -2.19 -20.64
CA GLN A 418 -21.90 -3.12 -21.68
C GLN A 418 -21.38 -4.54 -21.46
N TYR A 419 -22.18 -5.53 -21.86
CA TYR A 419 -21.81 -6.94 -21.91
C TYR A 419 -21.98 -7.48 -23.33
N ALA A 420 -20.95 -8.13 -23.86
CA ALA A 420 -21.01 -8.80 -25.16
C ALA A 420 -21.50 -10.25 -25.00
N VAL A 421 -22.49 -10.65 -25.80
CA VAL A 421 -23.04 -12.00 -25.82
C VAL A 421 -22.43 -12.74 -27.00
N HIS A 422 -21.70 -13.82 -26.73
CA HIS A 422 -21.09 -14.67 -27.74
C HIS A 422 -21.69 -16.08 -27.70
N ALA A 423 -21.83 -16.73 -28.86
CA ALA A 423 -22.29 -18.11 -28.95
C ALA A 423 -21.41 -18.94 -29.91
N ALA A 424 -21.23 -20.22 -29.60
CA ALA A 424 -20.56 -21.21 -30.43
C ALA A 424 -21.25 -22.58 -30.29
N PRO A 425 -21.18 -23.46 -31.30
CA PRO A 425 -21.65 -24.85 -31.18
C PRO A 425 -20.84 -25.73 -30.20
N GLY A 426 -19.69 -25.24 -29.72
CA GLY A 426 -18.82 -25.93 -28.77
C GLY A 426 -17.94 -24.95 -28.00
N ASN A 427 -16.83 -25.41 -27.41
CA ASN A 427 -16.00 -24.59 -26.52
C ASN A 427 -15.01 -23.66 -27.24
N THR A 428 -15.05 -23.59 -28.57
CA THR A 428 -14.19 -22.74 -29.41
C THR A 428 -14.97 -22.19 -30.58
N GLY A 429 -14.56 -21.05 -31.14
CA GLY A 429 -15.20 -20.45 -32.32
C GLY A 429 -16.40 -19.54 -32.00
N PHE A 430 -16.33 -18.81 -30.89
CA PHE A 430 -17.35 -17.87 -30.45
C PHE A 430 -17.57 -16.71 -31.43
N THR A 431 -18.81 -16.53 -31.87
CA THR A 431 -19.23 -15.37 -32.68
C THR A 431 -20.11 -14.43 -31.85
N LEU A 432 -19.97 -13.12 -32.07
CA LEU A 432 -20.77 -12.11 -31.40
C LEU A 432 -22.24 -12.22 -31.84
N ARG A 433 -23.16 -12.29 -30.87
CA ARG A 433 -24.61 -12.38 -31.08
C ARG A 433 -25.35 -11.13 -30.66
N GLY A 434 -24.84 -10.39 -29.69
CA GLY A 434 -25.46 -9.14 -29.24
C GLY A 434 -24.62 -8.39 -28.23
N ILE A 435 -25.00 -7.14 -27.97
CA ILE A 435 -24.39 -6.30 -26.93
C ILE A 435 -25.53 -5.80 -26.03
N VAL A 436 -25.43 -6.10 -24.74
CA VAL A 436 -26.37 -5.65 -23.72
C VAL A 436 -25.80 -4.41 -23.05
N THR A 437 -26.51 -3.29 -23.14
CA THR A 437 -26.03 -1.97 -22.67
C THR A 437 -26.79 -1.46 -21.43
N ARG A 438 -27.81 -2.20 -20.97
CA ARG A 438 -28.64 -1.84 -19.82
C ARG A 438 -28.67 -2.99 -18.82
N ASN A 439 -28.67 -2.63 -17.54
CA ASN A 439 -28.75 -3.58 -16.44
C ASN A 439 -30.20 -4.06 -16.29
N ALA A 440 -30.47 -5.35 -16.50
CA ALA A 440 -31.81 -5.90 -16.38
C ALA A 440 -32.23 -6.06 -14.92
N VAL A 441 -33.52 -5.92 -14.64
CA VAL A 441 -34.08 -6.20 -13.31
C VAL A 441 -34.37 -7.69 -13.23
N THR A 442 -33.47 -8.42 -12.57
CA THR A 442 -33.58 -9.88 -12.37
C THR A 442 -33.66 -10.22 -10.89
N GLY A 443 -34.15 -11.41 -10.58
CA GLY A 443 -34.29 -11.89 -9.21
C GLY A 443 -34.68 -13.34 -9.14
N SER A 444 -35.10 -13.77 -7.95
CA SER A 444 -35.64 -15.10 -7.72
C SER A 444 -36.90 -15.06 -6.86
N LEU A 445 -37.80 -16.01 -7.08
CA LEU A 445 -38.97 -16.21 -6.25
C LEU A 445 -38.55 -16.68 -4.85
N LEU A 446 -39.18 -16.14 -3.81
CA LEU A 446 -38.95 -16.57 -2.42
C LEU A 446 -39.93 -17.65 -1.98
N GLU A 447 -41.08 -17.76 -2.65
CA GLU A 447 -42.14 -18.71 -2.36
C GLU A 447 -42.64 -19.33 -3.68
N PRO A 448 -43.09 -20.59 -3.69
CA PRO A 448 -43.62 -21.22 -4.89
C PRO A 448 -44.85 -20.48 -5.41
N LEU A 449 -44.98 -20.36 -6.73
CA LEU A 449 -46.15 -19.81 -7.40
C LEU A 449 -46.93 -20.94 -8.09
N PRO A 450 -48.07 -21.39 -7.52
CA PRO A 450 -48.87 -22.43 -8.14
C PRO A 450 -49.58 -21.93 -9.42
N ALA A 451 -50.15 -22.87 -10.16
CA ALA A 451 -50.98 -22.58 -11.33
C ALA A 451 -52.11 -21.59 -10.98
N GLY A 452 -52.36 -20.66 -11.91
CA GLY A 452 -53.32 -19.58 -11.76
C GLY A 452 -54.49 -19.67 -12.73
N PRO A 453 -55.45 -18.74 -12.63
CA PRO A 453 -56.51 -18.60 -13.62
C PRO A 453 -56.01 -17.93 -14.90
N GLU A 454 -56.54 -18.36 -16.05
CA GLU A 454 -56.31 -17.70 -17.35
C GLU A 454 -57.42 -16.67 -17.66
N GLY A 455 -57.08 -15.62 -18.40
CA GLY A 455 -58.06 -14.64 -18.92
C GLY A 455 -58.73 -13.73 -17.89
N ARG A 456 -58.29 -13.76 -16.61
CA ARG A 456 -58.78 -12.90 -15.53
C ARG A 456 -57.66 -12.63 -14.51
N PHE A 457 -57.85 -11.63 -13.66
CA PHE A 457 -56.93 -11.35 -12.57
C PHE A 457 -56.83 -12.52 -11.59
N ASP A 458 -55.58 -12.90 -11.28
CA ASP A 458 -55.25 -13.74 -10.16
C ASP A 458 -55.10 -12.87 -8.91
N GLU A 459 -56.21 -12.75 -8.18
CA GLU A 459 -56.28 -12.04 -6.91
C GLU A 459 -55.96 -12.92 -5.71
N ARG A 460 -55.73 -14.23 -5.91
CA ARG A 460 -55.41 -15.18 -4.84
C ARG A 460 -53.91 -15.33 -4.65
N ASN A 461 -53.17 -15.57 -5.73
CA ASN A 461 -51.75 -15.80 -5.63
C ASN A 461 -51.00 -14.46 -5.54
N ARG A 462 -49.85 -14.48 -4.88
CA ARG A 462 -48.95 -13.33 -4.74
C ARG A 462 -47.56 -13.80 -5.11
N LEU A 463 -46.82 -12.97 -5.80
CA LEU A 463 -45.45 -13.27 -6.20
C LEU A 463 -44.50 -12.51 -5.30
N ARG A 464 -43.76 -13.23 -4.47
CA ARG A 464 -42.73 -12.65 -3.61
C ARG A 464 -41.36 -12.87 -4.24
N VAL A 465 -40.66 -11.79 -4.60
CA VAL A 465 -39.37 -11.87 -5.30
C VAL A 465 -38.28 -11.09 -4.57
N ARG A 466 -37.07 -11.62 -4.63
CA ARG A 466 -35.86 -10.89 -4.25
C ARG A 466 -35.08 -10.55 -5.50
N LEU A 467 -34.90 -9.25 -5.74
CA LEU A 467 -34.14 -8.75 -6.88
C LEU A 467 -32.65 -8.78 -6.58
N LEU A 468 -31.85 -9.02 -7.63
CA LEU A 468 -30.41 -8.81 -7.58
C LEU A 468 -30.12 -7.30 -7.43
N GLY A 469 -30.82 -6.48 -8.20
CA GLY A 469 -30.83 -5.01 -8.14
C GLY A 469 -31.95 -4.41 -8.99
N GLY A 470 -32.24 -3.13 -8.79
CA GLY A 470 -33.35 -2.42 -9.44
C GLY A 470 -34.60 -2.30 -8.56
N GLU A 471 -35.65 -1.68 -9.11
CA GLU A 471 -36.90 -1.39 -8.41
C GLU A 471 -38.09 -1.80 -9.27
N LEU A 472 -39.22 -2.10 -8.63
CA LEU A 472 -40.50 -2.38 -9.30
C LEU A 472 -41.51 -1.30 -8.91
N SER A 473 -42.49 -1.04 -9.77
CA SER A 473 -43.51 -0.02 -9.51
C SER A 473 -44.91 -0.52 -9.84
N SER A 474 -45.90 0.05 -9.16
CA SER A 474 -47.31 -0.26 -9.44
C SER A 474 -47.79 0.52 -10.66
N VAL A 475 -48.65 -0.08 -11.48
CA VAL A 475 -49.22 0.55 -12.67
C VAL A 475 -50.76 0.49 -12.66
N PRO A 476 -51.45 1.52 -13.16
CA PRO A 476 -52.89 1.45 -13.35
C PRO A 476 -53.25 0.39 -14.40
N GLN A 477 -54.45 -0.18 -14.27
CA GLN A 477 -54.95 -1.25 -15.12
C GLN A 477 -54.92 -0.92 -16.63
N SER A 478 -55.10 0.34 -17.00
CA SER A 478 -55.00 0.78 -18.40
C SER A 478 -53.61 0.59 -19.01
N LEU A 479 -52.55 0.82 -18.23
CA LEU A 479 -51.17 0.58 -18.66
C LEU A 479 -50.82 -0.91 -18.62
N LEU A 480 -51.32 -1.63 -17.62
CA LEU A 480 -51.16 -3.07 -17.52
C LEU A 480 -51.71 -3.77 -18.77
N PHE A 481 -52.93 -3.42 -19.20
CA PHE A 481 -53.52 -3.96 -20.43
C PHE A 481 -52.81 -3.52 -21.72
N ASN A 482 -51.97 -2.49 -21.64
CA ASN A 482 -51.11 -2.07 -22.74
C ASN A 482 -49.70 -2.70 -22.67
N GLY A 483 -49.52 -3.76 -21.87
CA GLY A 483 -48.27 -4.52 -21.79
C GLY A 483 -47.29 -4.08 -20.71
N ALA A 484 -47.62 -3.08 -19.87
CA ALA A 484 -46.74 -2.67 -18.78
C ALA A 484 -46.58 -3.77 -17.71
N ASN A 485 -45.49 -3.70 -16.94
CA ASN A 485 -45.18 -4.63 -15.84
C ASN A 485 -45.20 -6.12 -16.25
N ALA A 486 -44.76 -6.44 -17.46
CA ALA A 486 -44.54 -7.81 -17.87
C ALA A 486 -43.24 -8.35 -17.26
N ALA A 487 -43.26 -9.60 -16.80
CA ALA A 487 -42.11 -10.31 -16.28
C ALA A 487 -42.15 -11.77 -16.73
N ALA A 488 -40.98 -12.38 -16.92
CA ALA A 488 -40.83 -13.80 -17.22
C ALA A 488 -40.40 -14.56 -15.96
N ILE A 489 -41.03 -15.70 -15.72
CA ILE A 489 -40.70 -16.62 -14.62
C ILE A 489 -40.38 -17.99 -15.17
N ARG A 490 -39.23 -18.54 -14.77
CA ARG A 490 -38.76 -19.82 -15.29
C ARG A 490 -39.43 -21.01 -14.60
N THR A 491 -39.83 -22.02 -15.36
CA THR A 491 -40.30 -23.31 -14.84
C THR A 491 -39.12 -24.24 -14.52
N PRO A 492 -39.32 -25.28 -13.69
CA PRO A 492 -38.32 -26.33 -13.46
C PRO A 492 -37.81 -26.99 -14.75
N THR A 493 -38.66 -27.14 -15.78
CA THR A 493 -38.28 -27.67 -17.10
C THR A 493 -37.50 -26.67 -17.96
N GLY A 494 -37.46 -25.39 -17.56
CA GLY A 494 -36.69 -24.34 -18.22
C GLY A 494 -37.49 -23.50 -19.23
N GLU A 495 -38.79 -23.72 -19.35
CA GLU A 495 -39.73 -22.84 -20.05
C GLU A 495 -40.01 -21.56 -19.26
N TRP A 496 -40.67 -20.58 -19.87
CA TRP A 496 -40.92 -19.27 -19.25
C TRP A 496 -42.41 -18.92 -19.29
N GLU A 497 -42.99 -18.67 -18.12
CA GLU A 497 -44.30 -18.02 -18.00
C GLU A 497 -44.13 -16.50 -18.13
N ILE A 498 -44.95 -15.86 -18.96
CA ILE A 498 -45.07 -14.39 -18.96
C ILE A 498 -46.23 -13.99 -18.05
N VAL A 499 -45.91 -13.27 -16.98
CA VAL A 499 -46.86 -12.71 -16.02
C VAL A 499 -46.85 -11.19 -16.10
N GLN A 500 -47.99 -10.54 -15.86
CA GLN A 500 -48.03 -9.11 -15.56
C GLN A 500 -48.54 -8.86 -14.14
N PHE A 501 -48.12 -7.78 -13.50
CA PHE A 501 -48.56 -7.42 -12.14
C PHE A 501 -48.99 -5.95 -12.05
N ALA A 502 -50.13 -5.69 -11.41
CA ALA A 502 -50.61 -4.32 -11.23
C ALA A 502 -49.94 -3.62 -10.03
N ASN A 503 -49.78 -4.34 -8.91
CA ASN A 503 -49.26 -3.76 -7.67
C ASN A 503 -47.87 -4.32 -7.36
N ALA A 504 -46.97 -3.46 -6.93
CA ALA A 504 -45.64 -3.79 -6.42
C ALA A 504 -45.41 -3.09 -5.08
N GLY A 505 -45.17 -3.87 -4.02
CA GLY A 505 -44.90 -3.35 -2.68
C GLY A 505 -43.58 -3.86 -2.10
N LEU A 506 -42.64 -2.96 -1.84
CA LEU A 506 -41.38 -3.26 -1.15
C LEU A 506 -41.65 -3.64 0.32
N GLN A 507 -41.12 -4.77 0.74
CA GLN A 507 -41.24 -5.31 2.09
C GLN A 507 -40.04 -4.89 2.97
N PRO A 508 -40.18 -4.92 4.31
CA PRO A 508 -39.10 -4.54 5.23
C PRO A 508 -37.82 -5.38 5.11
N ASP A 509 -37.91 -6.60 4.58
CA ASP A 509 -36.78 -7.50 4.33
C ASP A 509 -36.11 -7.28 2.97
N GLY A 510 -36.49 -6.22 2.24
CA GLY A 510 -35.98 -5.89 0.92
C GLY A 510 -36.57 -6.74 -0.22
N SER A 511 -37.50 -7.65 0.05
CA SER A 511 -38.23 -8.39 -0.99
C SER A 511 -39.40 -7.58 -1.55
N TRP A 512 -39.85 -7.91 -2.75
CA TRP A 512 -41.02 -7.29 -3.39
C TRP A 512 -42.19 -8.26 -3.38
N LEU A 513 -43.36 -7.76 -2.99
CA LEU A 513 -44.62 -8.49 -3.09
C LEU A 513 -45.44 -7.93 -4.25
N LEU A 514 -45.68 -8.76 -5.25
CA LEU A 514 -46.44 -8.41 -6.45
C LEU A 514 -47.84 -9.06 -6.40
N SER A 515 -48.86 -8.29 -6.76
CA SER A 515 -50.26 -8.74 -6.71
C SER A 515 -51.09 -8.29 -7.91
N SER A 516 -52.32 -8.80 -7.97
CA SER A 516 -53.26 -8.58 -9.07
C SER A 516 -52.61 -8.98 -10.39
N LEU A 517 -52.29 -10.27 -10.48
CA LEU A 517 -51.47 -10.82 -11.55
C LEU A 517 -52.34 -11.16 -12.77
N LEU A 518 -51.82 -10.95 -13.97
CA LEU A 518 -52.33 -11.55 -15.20
C LEU A 518 -51.35 -12.64 -15.61
N ARG A 519 -51.80 -13.90 -15.53
CA ARG A 519 -50.99 -15.10 -15.73
C ARG A 519 -51.02 -15.55 -17.20
N ALA A 520 -50.09 -16.41 -17.59
CA ALA A 520 -50.05 -17.06 -18.90
C ALA A 520 -50.18 -16.11 -20.11
N GLN A 521 -49.60 -14.91 -20.04
CA GLN A 521 -49.68 -13.96 -21.14
C GLN A 521 -48.94 -14.49 -22.38
N LEU A 522 -49.42 -14.09 -23.56
CA LEU A 522 -48.83 -14.47 -24.85
C LEU A 522 -48.75 -15.98 -25.12
N GLY A 523 -49.66 -16.78 -24.54
CA GLY A 523 -49.72 -18.23 -24.77
C GLY A 523 -48.66 -19.01 -23.99
N SER A 524 -48.29 -18.54 -22.80
CA SER A 524 -47.38 -19.23 -21.88
C SER A 524 -48.13 -20.08 -20.84
N ASP A 525 -49.30 -20.61 -21.23
CA ASP A 525 -50.21 -21.36 -20.36
C ASP A 525 -49.68 -22.73 -19.94
N ASP A 526 -48.88 -23.39 -20.79
CA ASP A 526 -48.21 -24.64 -20.42
C ASP A 526 -47.21 -24.43 -19.28
N ALA A 527 -46.39 -23.37 -19.36
CA ALA A 527 -45.46 -22.98 -18.30
C ALA A 527 -46.18 -22.60 -17.00
N MET A 528 -47.31 -21.86 -17.10
CA MET A 528 -48.13 -21.52 -15.93
C MET A 528 -48.74 -22.75 -15.24
N ARG A 529 -49.17 -23.75 -16.02
CA ARG A 529 -49.80 -24.99 -15.49
C ARG A 529 -48.80 -25.86 -14.74
N GLU A 530 -47.54 -25.86 -15.15
CA GLU A 530 -46.45 -26.52 -14.43
C GLU A 530 -46.24 -25.90 -13.04
N GLY A 531 -46.37 -24.58 -12.95
CA GLY A 531 -46.11 -23.81 -11.73
C GLY A 531 -44.63 -23.56 -11.51
N HIS A 532 -44.31 -22.76 -10.49
CA HIS A 532 -42.94 -22.33 -10.21
C HIS A 532 -42.56 -22.65 -8.77
N GLU A 533 -41.33 -23.13 -8.58
CA GLU A 533 -40.77 -23.40 -7.27
C GLU A 533 -40.15 -22.15 -6.64
N ALA A 534 -39.92 -22.19 -5.32
CA ALA A 534 -39.08 -21.19 -4.69
C ALA A 534 -37.66 -21.27 -5.27
N GLY A 535 -37.06 -20.12 -5.54
CA GLY A 535 -35.78 -20.00 -6.25
C GLY A 535 -35.90 -19.87 -7.76
N ALA A 536 -37.10 -19.98 -8.35
CA ALA A 536 -37.30 -19.78 -9.79
C ALA A 536 -36.81 -18.40 -10.24
N ASP A 537 -36.17 -18.36 -11.42
CA ASP A 537 -35.65 -17.12 -12.02
C ASP A 537 -36.80 -16.15 -12.34
N PHE A 538 -36.63 -14.88 -12.00
CA PHE A 538 -37.53 -13.78 -12.33
C PHE A 538 -36.80 -12.74 -13.16
N VAL A 539 -37.39 -12.31 -14.28
CA VAL A 539 -36.85 -11.25 -15.14
C VAL A 539 -37.95 -10.27 -15.51
N LEU A 540 -37.79 -8.99 -15.20
CA LEU A 540 -38.69 -7.95 -15.70
C LEU A 540 -38.45 -7.76 -17.21
N LEU A 541 -39.54 -7.76 -17.99
CA LEU A 541 -39.49 -7.58 -19.44
C LEU A 541 -39.65 -6.09 -19.78
N ASP A 542 -38.51 -5.40 -19.89
CA ASP A 542 -38.42 -3.99 -20.27
C ASP A 542 -37.33 -3.73 -21.32
N GLU A 543 -36.95 -2.47 -21.55
CA GLU A 543 -35.91 -2.07 -22.51
C GLU A 543 -34.51 -2.66 -22.21
N ALA A 544 -34.29 -3.26 -21.04
CA ALA A 544 -33.03 -3.92 -20.70
C ALA A 544 -32.92 -5.36 -21.24
N VAL A 545 -34.04 -5.96 -21.66
CA VAL A 545 -34.04 -7.27 -22.32
C VAL A 545 -33.69 -7.09 -23.80
N THR A 546 -32.62 -7.75 -24.24
CA THR A 546 -32.09 -7.64 -25.60
C THR A 546 -32.47 -8.87 -26.42
N SER A 547 -33.06 -8.66 -27.58
CA SER A 547 -33.33 -9.70 -28.58
C SER A 547 -32.06 -9.98 -29.41
N ILE A 548 -31.70 -11.27 -29.56
CA ILE A 548 -30.53 -11.70 -30.33
C ILE A 548 -30.93 -12.70 -31.45
N PRO A 549 -30.23 -12.69 -32.59
CA PRO A 549 -30.44 -13.65 -33.66
C PRO A 549 -29.94 -15.05 -33.25
N VAL A 550 -30.72 -16.08 -33.60
CA VAL A 550 -30.38 -17.51 -33.41
C VAL A 550 -29.18 -17.89 -34.29
#